data_AF-A0A7U5BE20-F1
#
_entry.id   AF-A0A7U5BE20-F1
#
_cell.length_a   1.000
_cell.length_b   1.000
_cell.length_c   1.000
_cell.angle_alpha   90.00
_cell.angle_beta   90.00
_cell.angle_gamma   90.00
#
_symmetry.space_group_name_H-M   'P 1'
#
loop_
_entity.id
_entity.type
_entity.pdbx_description
1 polymer ?
#
loop_
_entity_poly.entity_id
_entity_poly.type
_entity_poly.pdbx_seq_one_letter_code
_entity_poly.pdbx_strand_id
1 'polypeptide(L)'
;MNSTLVLEYEFSRDGDDFGWLIAKVQTPHFSGRNGMWVQWQDVGDFAASLSTYPINADNPVLGEWGFGEQGQYTEITKVGIGPKGATGALVANVSLANYYEPENRCSTCFETDYPSLSDFREEIERMLHDRTGSAVLNGSVEIR
;
A
#
# COMPACT_ATOMS: atom_id res chain seq x y z
N MET A 1 2.70 -11.70 -16.97
CA MET A 1 2.63 -10.39 -16.30
C MET A 1 2.94 -10.61 -14.85
N ASN A 2 3.80 -9.79 -14.25
CA ASN A 2 4.08 -9.85 -12.82
C ASN A 2 3.00 -9.07 -12.05
N SER A 3 2.82 -9.37 -10.77
CA SER A 3 1.90 -8.64 -9.92
C SER A 3 2.57 -7.37 -9.39
N THR A 4 1.83 -6.28 -9.26
CA THR A 4 2.36 -5.00 -8.77
C THR A 4 1.34 -4.26 -7.93
N LEU A 5 1.83 -3.53 -6.93
CA LEU A 5 1.13 -2.44 -6.26
C LEU A 5 1.90 -1.15 -6.53
N VAL A 6 1.22 -0.11 -7.01
CA VAL A 6 1.78 1.23 -7.23
C VAL A 6 1.12 2.20 -6.28
N LEU A 7 1.93 2.98 -5.58
CA LEU A 7 1.50 4.15 -4.82
C LEU A 7 2.01 5.43 -5.50
N GLU A 8 1.10 6.38 -5.68
CA GLU A 8 1.38 7.74 -6.15
C GLU A 8 0.83 8.70 -5.10
N TYR A 9 1.54 9.80 -4.83
CA TYR A 9 1.13 10.77 -3.83
C TYR A 9 1.22 12.20 -4.38
N GLU A 10 0.07 12.87 -4.44
CA GLU A 10 -0.04 14.26 -4.89
C GLU A 10 -0.23 15.17 -3.69
N PHE A 11 0.82 15.92 -3.32
CA PHE A 11 0.76 16.89 -2.23
C PHE A 11 -0.31 17.97 -2.50
N SER A 12 -1.07 18.32 -1.47
CA SER A 12 -1.99 19.44 -1.51
C SER A 12 -1.27 20.75 -1.81
N ARG A 13 -1.93 21.65 -2.54
CA ARG A 13 -1.39 22.98 -2.88
C ARG A 13 -1.54 23.99 -1.75
N ASP A 14 -2.38 23.67 -0.77
CA ASP A 14 -2.75 24.58 0.30
C ASP A 14 -1.72 24.55 1.45
N GLY A 15 -0.71 23.69 1.33
CA GLY A 15 0.42 23.60 2.26
C GLY A 15 0.10 22.94 3.58
N ASP A 16 -1.05 22.25 3.67
CA ASP A 16 -1.38 21.38 4.77
C ASP A 16 -0.61 20.04 4.68
N ASP A 17 -0.74 19.23 5.72
CA ASP A 17 -0.07 17.94 5.83
C ASP A 17 -0.72 16.84 4.97
N PHE A 18 -1.76 17.16 4.20
CA PHE A 18 -2.51 16.20 3.39
C PHE A 18 -2.09 16.19 1.92
N GLY A 19 -2.44 15.08 1.27
CA GLY A 19 -2.26 14.87 -0.14
C GLY A 19 -3.13 13.71 -0.61
N TRP A 20 -3.29 13.62 -1.93
CA TRP A 20 -4.09 12.59 -2.56
C TRP A 20 -3.23 11.36 -2.83
N LEU A 21 -3.43 10.30 -2.05
CA LEU A 21 -2.81 8.99 -2.25
C LEU A 21 -3.62 8.23 -3.30
N ILE A 22 -2.97 7.82 -4.37
CA ILE A 22 -3.55 6.93 -5.40
C ILE A 22 -2.88 5.57 -5.25
N ALA A 23 -3.66 4.52 -5.05
CA ALA A 23 -3.18 3.15 -5.05
C ALA A 23 -3.72 2.39 -6.26
N LYS A 24 -2.86 1.64 -6.94
CA LYS A 24 -3.19 0.79 -8.09
C LYS A 24 -2.63 -0.59 -7.85
N VAL A 25 -3.46 -1.61 -7.93
CA VAL A 25 -3.01 -3.01 -7.87
C VAL A 25 -3.29 -3.69 -9.20
N GLN A 26 -2.32 -4.45 -9.70
CA GLN A 26 -2.46 -5.22 -10.93
C GLN A 26 -1.84 -6.60 -10.74
N THR A 27 -2.60 -7.64 -11.04
CA THR A 27 -2.17 -9.04 -11.13
C THR A 27 -2.46 -9.54 -12.55
N PRO A 28 -2.07 -10.77 -12.92
CA PRO A 28 -2.37 -11.30 -14.26
C PRO A 28 -3.85 -11.34 -14.64
N HIS A 29 -4.74 -11.39 -13.66
CA HIS A 29 -6.17 -11.63 -13.86
C HIS A 29 -7.07 -10.58 -13.21
N PHE A 30 -6.48 -9.63 -12.48
CA PHE A 30 -7.22 -8.65 -11.71
C PHE A 30 -6.50 -7.30 -11.71
N SER A 31 -7.27 -6.22 -11.70
CA SER A 31 -6.73 -4.88 -11.45
C SER A 31 -7.73 -4.06 -10.66
N GLY A 32 -7.23 -3.22 -9.76
CA GLY A 32 -8.02 -2.28 -8.97
C GLY A 32 -7.29 -0.96 -8.80
N ARG A 33 -8.04 0.11 -8.56
CA ARG A 33 -7.50 1.44 -8.27
C ARG A 33 -8.43 2.20 -7.35
N ASN A 34 -7.88 3.02 -6.48
CA ASN A 34 -8.61 4.07 -5.79
C ASN A 34 -7.77 5.35 -5.66
N GLY A 35 -8.31 6.32 -4.92
CA GLY A 35 -7.51 7.37 -4.31
C GLY A 35 -8.22 7.95 -3.10
N MET A 36 -7.48 8.60 -2.20
CA MET A 36 -8.03 9.20 -0.98
C MET A 36 -7.09 10.27 -0.39
N TRP A 37 -7.62 11.11 0.52
CA TRP A 37 -6.84 12.12 1.24
C TRP A 37 -6.13 11.55 2.47
N VAL A 38 -4.80 11.59 2.49
CA VAL A 38 -4.00 11.05 3.60
C VAL A 38 -2.90 12.01 4.01
N GLN A 39 -2.50 11.96 5.28
CA GLN A 39 -1.38 12.73 5.77
C GLN A 39 -0.07 12.13 5.25
N TRP A 40 0.85 12.94 4.74
CA TRP A 40 2.10 12.42 4.16
C TRP A 40 2.95 11.69 5.21
N GLN A 41 2.80 12.07 6.48
CA GLN A 41 3.41 11.40 7.63
C GLN A 41 2.95 9.95 7.77
N ASP A 42 1.66 9.66 7.60
CA ASP A 42 1.14 8.28 7.70
C ASP A 42 1.71 7.37 6.60
N VAL A 43 1.95 7.93 5.41
CA VAL A 43 2.61 7.21 4.30
C VAL A 43 4.09 6.98 4.64
N GLY A 44 4.74 7.97 5.26
CA GLY A 44 6.13 7.86 5.73
C GLY A 44 6.30 6.82 6.84
N ASP A 45 5.38 6.77 7.80
CA ASP A 45 5.37 5.78 8.88
C ASP A 45 5.17 4.36 8.34
N PHE A 46 4.27 4.20 7.35
CA PHE A 46 4.15 2.95 6.62
C PHE A 46 5.49 2.56 5.96
N ALA A 47 6.14 3.48 5.23
CA ALA A 47 7.44 3.20 4.62
C ALA A 47 8.50 2.76 5.65
N ALA A 48 8.60 3.47 6.78
CA ALA A 48 9.52 3.11 7.86
C ALA A 48 9.24 1.71 8.40
N SER A 49 7.97 1.32 8.54
CA SER A 49 7.60 -0.01 9.03
C SER A 49 8.00 -1.16 8.08
N LEU A 50 8.18 -0.89 6.78
CA LEU A 50 8.60 -1.89 5.78
C LEU A 50 10.03 -2.42 6.01
N SER A 51 10.86 -1.74 6.81
CA SER A 51 12.19 -2.25 7.18
C SER A 51 12.18 -3.36 8.24
N THR A 52 10.99 -3.76 8.72
CA THR A 52 10.86 -4.79 9.75
C THR A 52 11.36 -6.15 9.25
N TYR A 53 12.31 -6.75 9.98
CA TYR A 53 12.79 -8.10 9.70
C TYR A 53 13.06 -8.88 11.00
N PRO A 54 12.55 -10.12 11.12
CA PRO A 54 11.53 -10.73 10.27
C PRO A 54 10.14 -10.13 10.53
N ILE A 55 9.30 -10.02 9.51
CA ILE A 55 7.87 -9.72 9.69
C ILE A 55 7.18 -10.93 10.35
N ASN A 56 6.52 -10.68 11.48
CA ASN A 56 5.81 -11.71 12.25
C ASN A 56 4.39 -11.90 11.70
N ALA A 57 3.91 -13.14 11.61
CA ALA A 57 2.53 -13.45 11.21
C ALA A 57 1.48 -12.82 12.15
N ASP A 58 1.79 -12.70 13.44
CA ASP A 58 0.90 -12.11 14.45
C ASP A 58 0.92 -10.56 14.41
N ASN A 59 1.92 -9.97 13.76
CA ASN A 59 2.08 -8.53 13.63
C ASN A 59 2.56 -8.17 12.21
N PRO A 60 1.69 -8.29 11.20
CA PRO A 60 2.02 -7.90 9.84
C PRO A 60 2.27 -6.39 9.77
N VAL A 61 3.07 -5.99 8.79
CA VAL A 61 3.24 -4.56 8.47
C VAL A 61 1.97 -4.07 7.78
N LEU A 62 1.36 -3.00 8.29
CA LEU A 62 0.08 -2.47 7.80
C LEU A 62 0.20 -0.99 7.45
N GLY A 63 -0.23 -0.63 6.25
CA GLY A 63 -0.64 0.72 5.87
C GLY A 63 -2.16 0.71 5.73
N GLU A 64 -2.87 1.44 6.59
CA GLU A 64 -4.33 1.48 6.59
C GLU A 64 -4.78 2.94 6.66
N TRP A 65 -5.59 3.32 5.68
CA TRP A 65 -6.02 4.70 5.51
C TRP A 65 -7.49 4.78 5.13
N GLY A 66 -8.15 5.81 5.63
CA GLY A 66 -9.59 5.97 5.57
C GLY A 66 -10.03 7.25 6.26
N PHE A 67 -11.32 7.37 6.51
CA PHE A 67 -11.89 8.54 7.18
C PHE A 67 -12.88 8.14 8.27
N GLY A 68 -13.01 9.00 9.28
CA GLY A 68 -13.97 8.83 10.36
C GLY A 68 -15.16 9.76 10.18
N GLU A 69 -16.37 9.21 10.16
CA GLU A 69 -17.62 9.98 10.17
C GLU A 69 -18.58 9.41 11.21
N GLN A 70 -19.20 10.29 12.01
CA GLN A 70 -20.21 9.91 13.01
C GLN A 70 -19.74 8.80 13.99
N GLY A 71 -18.45 8.78 14.31
CA GLY A 71 -17.86 7.78 15.20
C GLY A 71 -17.67 6.39 14.56
N GLN A 72 -17.76 6.28 13.24
CA GLN A 72 -17.43 5.08 12.47
C GLN A 72 -16.24 5.35 11.56
N TYR A 73 -15.29 4.42 11.54
CA TYR A 73 -14.14 4.47 10.63
C TYR A 73 -14.44 3.69 9.36
N THR A 74 -14.16 4.31 8.22
CA THR A 74 -14.32 3.73 6.89
C THR A 74 -12.95 3.58 6.24
N GLU A 75 -12.49 2.34 6.11
CA GLU A 75 -11.24 1.98 5.43
C GLU A 75 -11.38 2.13 3.91
N ILE A 76 -10.48 2.89 3.30
CA ILE A 76 -10.43 3.13 1.85
C ILE A 76 -9.26 2.42 1.19
N THR A 77 -8.07 2.49 1.78
CA THR A 77 -6.88 1.80 1.28
C THR A 77 -6.25 1.00 2.41
N LYS A 78 -6.04 -0.29 2.19
CA LYS A 78 -5.29 -1.17 3.10
C LYS A 78 -4.22 -1.93 2.34
N VAL A 79 -3.00 -1.86 2.81
CA VAL A 79 -1.84 -2.64 2.34
C VAL A 79 -1.28 -3.40 3.53
N GLY A 80 -1.31 -4.73 3.47
CA GLY A 80 -0.76 -5.58 4.52
C GLY A 80 0.34 -6.49 3.99
N ILE A 81 1.51 -6.46 4.60
CA ILE A 81 2.65 -7.32 4.28
C ILE A 81 2.85 -8.30 5.43
N GLY A 82 2.79 -9.59 5.13
CA GLY A 82 2.98 -10.66 6.11
C GLY A 82 3.79 -11.83 5.53
N PRO A 83 4.29 -12.75 6.37
CA PRO A 83 5.01 -13.93 5.90
C PRO A 83 4.07 -14.90 5.19
N LYS A 84 4.52 -15.47 4.07
CA LYS A 84 3.93 -16.65 3.42
C LYS A 84 4.64 -17.89 3.93
N GLY A 85 4.13 -18.45 5.03
CA GLY A 85 4.69 -19.66 5.65
C GLY A 85 6.03 -19.42 6.35
N ALA A 86 6.82 -20.49 6.53
CA ALA A 86 8.02 -20.48 7.38
C ALA A 86 9.33 -20.11 6.66
N THR A 87 9.31 -19.94 5.33
CA THR A 87 10.53 -19.89 4.48
C THR A 87 10.98 -18.48 4.10
N GLY A 88 10.39 -17.43 4.67
CA GLY A 88 10.77 -16.03 4.42
C GLY A 88 10.17 -15.40 3.17
N ALA A 89 9.31 -16.12 2.45
CA ALA A 89 8.45 -15.51 1.43
C ALA A 89 7.45 -14.54 2.08
N LEU A 90 7.03 -13.51 1.36
CA LEU A 90 6.06 -12.53 1.83
C LEU A 90 4.81 -12.56 0.95
N VAL A 91 3.67 -12.16 1.52
CA VAL A 91 2.43 -11.90 0.82
C VAL A 91 2.02 -10.46 1.05
N ALA A 92 1.73 -9.75 -0.05
CA ALA A 92 1.08 -8.45 -0.02
C ALA A 92 -0.43 -8.65 -0.17
N ASN A 93 -1.20 -8.18 0.79
CA ASN A 93 -2.66 -8.12 0.76
C ASN A 93 -3.06 -6.68 0.51
N VAL A 94 -3.88 -6.43 -0.51
CA VAL A 94 -4.30 -5.09 -0.89
C VAL A 94 -5.82 -5.04 -0.92
N SER A 95 -6.41 -4.08 -0.19
CA SER A 95 -7.84 -3.75 -0.29
C SER A 95 -7.99 -2.29 -0.70
N LEU A 96 -8.77 -2.05 -1.75
CA LEU A 96 -9.03 -0.73 -2.31
C LEU A 96 -10.53 -0.53 -2.42
N ALA A 97 -11.05 0.50 -1.77
CA ALA A 97 -12.43 0.97 -1.92
C ALA A 97 -12.48 2.32 -2.65
N ASN A 98 -13.60 2.61 -3.30
CA ASN A 98 -13.87 3.94 -3.81
C ASN A 98 -14.09 4.91 -2.63
N TYR A 99 -13.41 6.06 -2.64
CA TYR A 99 -13.52 7.07 -1.59
C TYR A 99 -14.94 7.63 -1.42
N TYR A 100 -15.71 7.78 -2.50
CA TYR A 100 -17.06 8.34 -2.47
C TYR A 100 -18.16 7.28 -2.33
N GLU A 101 -17.85 6.02 -2.66
CA GLU A 101 -18.76 4.87 -2.60
C GLU A 101 -18.02 3.68 -1.97
N PRO A 102 -17.74 3.67 -0.66
CA PRO A 102 -16.85 2.70 -0.01
C PRO A 102 -17.29 1.23 -0.08
N GLU A 103 -18.56 0.99 -0.41
CA GLU A 103 -19.12 -0.32 -0.76
C GLU A 103 -18.57 -0.87 -2.08
N ASN A 104 -18.16 0.01 -3.00
CA ASN A 104 -17.48 -0.34 -4.24
C ASN A 104 -16.00 -0.60 -3.93
N ARG A 105 -15.71 -1.82 -3.48
CA ARG A 105 -14.38 -2.26 -3.07
C ARG A 105 -13.92 -3.52 -3.75
N CYS A 106 -12.60 -3.68 -3.77
CA CYS A 106 -11.94 -4.88 -4.23
C CYS A 106 -10.78 -5.25 -3.30
N SER A 107 -10.43 -6.54 -3.31
CA SER A 107 -9.27 -7.03 -2.57
C SER A 107 -8.54 -8.08 -3.40
N THR A 108 -7.22 -8.10 -3.30
CA THR A 108 -6.38 -9.10 -3.95
C THR A 108 -5.10 -9.32 -3.12
N CYS A 109 -4.35 -10.37 -3.45
CA CYS A 109 -3.05 -10.60 -2.87
C CYS A 109 -2.07 -11.12 -3.92
N PHE A 110 -0.77 -10.95 -3.64
CA PHE A 110 0.30 -11.52 -4.44
C PHE A 110 1.55 -11.74 -3.60
N GLU A 111 2.42 -12.64 -4.06
CA GLU A 111 3.70 -12.92 -3.41
C GLU A 111 4.72 -11.82 -3.69
N THR A 112 5.53 -11.50 -2.69
CA THR A 112 6.66 -10.57 -2.80
C THR A 112 7.80 -11.05 -1.91
N ASP A 113 8.89 -10.30 -1.86
CA ASP A 113 10.08 -10.62 -1.09
C ASP A 113 10.69 -9.36 -0.44
N TYR A 114 11.63 -9.58 0.48
CA TYR A 114 12.31 -8.48 1.19
C TYR A 114 13.09 -7.54 0.27
N PRO A 115 13.78 -8.00 -0.80
CA PRO A 115 14.38 -7.09 -1.77
C PRO A 115 13.36 -6.15 -2.41
N SER A 116 12.25 -6.67 -2.94
CA SER A 116 11.19 -5.87 -3.55
C SER A 116 10.55 -4.91 -2.54
N LEU A 117 10.45 -5.32 -1.27
CA LEU A 117 9.96 -4.48 -0.18
C LEU A 117 10.94 -3.34 0.15
N SER A 118 12.24 -3.61 0.13
CA SER A 118 13.29 -2.61 0.35
C SER A 118 13.29 -1.56 -0.75
N ASP A 119 13.20 -1.99 -2.01
CA ASP A 119 13.10 -1.08 -3.15
C ASP A 119 11.85 -0.20 -3.01
N PHE A 120 10.69 -0.82 -2.76
CA PHE A 120 9.42 -0.11 -2.58
C PHE A 120 9.48 0.94 -1.47
N ARG A 121 10.09 0.63 -0.32
CA ARG A 121 10.33 1.57 0.77
C ARG A 121 11.13 2.79 0.30
N GLU A 122 12.28 2.57 -0.34
CA GLU A 122 13.14 3.65 -0.82
C GLU A 122 12.43 4.53 -1.86
N GLU A 123 11.58 3.93 -2.70
CA GLU A 123 10.77 4.68 -3.64
C GLU A 123 9.68 5.51 -2.97
N ILE A 124 9.04 5.02 -1.89
CA ILE A 124 8.10 5.83 -1.10
C ILE A 124 8.85 7.01 -0.45
N GLU A 125 10.00 6.75 0.18
CA GLU A 125 10.82 7.79 0.82
C GLU A 125 11.21 8.88 -0.19
N ARG A 126 11.64 8.49 -1.39
CA ARG A 126 11.94 9.41 -2.48
C ARG A 126 10.71 10.15 -2.98
N MET A 127 9.57 9.47 -3.16
CA MET A 127 8.32 10.08 -3.60
C MET A 127 7.86 11.19 -2.63
N LEU A 128 7.96 10.95 -1.33
CA LEU A 128 7.61 11.93 -0.29
C LEU A 128 8.64 13.07 -0.21
N HIS A 129 9.94 12.77 -0.36
CA HIS A 129 11.00 13.77 -0.34
C HIS A 129 10.95 14.71 -1.55
N ASP A 130 10.89 14.15 -2.76
CA ASP A 130 10.92 14.89 -4.02
C ASP A 130 9.55 15.49 -4.38
N ARG A 131 8.50 15.12 -3.65
CA ARG A 131 7.11 15.52 -3.87
C ARG A 131 6.60 15.20 -5.28
N THR A 132 7.11 14.11 -5.86
CA THR A 132 6.76 13.64 -7.20
C THR A 132 7.12 12.17 -7.37
N GLY A 133 6.62 11.54 -8.43
CA GLY A 133 6.91 10.15 -8.76
C GLY A 133 5.92 9.16 -8.16
N SER A 134 6.34 7.90 -8.16
CA SER A 134 5.55 6.75 -7.67
C SER A 134 6.48 5.72 -7.07
N ALA A 135 5.93 4.87 -6.19
CA ALA A 135 6.60 3.71 -5.64
C ALA A 135 5.93 2.43 -6.12
N VAL A 136 6.73 1.42 -6.49
CA VAL A 136 6.24 0.15 -7.05
C VAL A 136 6.70 -1.02 -6.19
N LEU A 137 5.74 -1.72 -5.58
CA LEU A 137 5.98 -3.03 -4.99
C LEU A 137 5.81 -4.10 -6.06
N ASN A 138 6.91 -4.77 -6.40
CA ASN A 138 6.92 -5.88 -7.33
C ASN A 138 6.57 -7.20 -6.64
N GLY A 139 5.88 -8.06 -7.37
CA GLY A 139 5.51 -9.39 -6.92
C GLY A 139 5.64 -10.45 -8.01
N SER A 140 5.90 -11.68 -7.59
CA SER A 140 5.89 -12.85 -8.45
C SER A 140 4.48 -13.39 -8.64
N VAL A 141 4.26 -14.11 -9.74
CA VAL A 141 3.01 -14.84 -9.99
C VAL A 141 3.05 -16.15 -9.20
N GLU A 142 1.99 -16.44 -8.44
CA GLU A 142 1.75 -17.79 -7.92
C GLU A 142 1.79 -18.80 -9.08
N ILE A 143 2.81 -19.67 -9.10
CA ILE A 143 2.65 -20.97 -9.73
C ILE A 143 1.85 -21.79 -8.72
N ARG A 144 0.56 -21.97 -9.00
CA ARG A 144 -0.30 -22.92 -8.29
C ARG A 144 0.26 -24.34 -8.34
#